data_AF-A0A1J3DUH2-F1
#
_entry.id   AF-A0A1J3DUH2-F1
#
_cell.length_a   1.000
_cell.length_b   1.000
_cell.length_c   1.000
_cell.angle_alpha   90.00
_cell.angle_beta   90.00
_cell.angle_gamma   90.00
#
_symmetry.space_group_name_H-M   'P 1'
#
loop_
_entity.id
_entity.type
_entity.pdbx_description
1 polymer ?
#
loop_
_entity_poly.entity_id
_entity_poly.type
_entity_poly.pdbx_seq_one_letter_code
_entity_poly.pdbx_strand_id
1 'polypeptide(L)'
;CVWALSKYYPNVKTFVRAHDVVHGLNLEKAGATAVVPETLEPSLQLAAAVLAQAKLPTSEIANTINEFRTRHLSELTELCETSGSSLGYGFSRMNKPKPQTWDASDDNQIIEGGTLAI
;
A
#
# COMPACT_ATOMS: atom_id res chain seq x y z
N CYS A 1 4.83 26.48 1.41
CA CYS A 1 3.93 26.46 2.60
C CYS A 1 4.31 25.38 3.61
N VAL A 2 4.54 24.12 3.20
CA VAL A 2 4.91 23.01 4.11
C VAL A 2 6.11 23.33 5.00
N TRP A 3 7.19 23.89 4.43
CA TRP A 3 8.38 24.28 5.20
C TRP A 3 8.09 25.25 6.35
N ALA A 4 7.21 26.24 6.11
CA ALA A 4 6.84 27.19 7.15
C ALA A 4 6.03 26.51 8.26
N LEU A 5 5.11 25.60 7.91
CA LEU A 5 4.33 24.84 8.89
C LEU A 5 5.22 23.94 9.74
N SER A 6 6.15 23.19 9.11
CA SER A 6 7.10 22.34 9.83
C SER A 6 8.00 23.14 10.77
N LYS A 7 8.43 24.34 10.35
CA LYS A 7 9.33 25.20 11.14
C LYS A 7 8.65 25.92 12.30
N TYR A 8 7.46 26.49 12.09
CA TYR A 8 6.78 27.30 13.11
C TYR A 8 5.81 26.49 13.98
N TYR A 9 5.33 25.35 13.49
CA TYR A 9 4.35 24.51 14.16
C TYR A 9 4.77 23.02 14.12
N PRO A 10 5.87 22.64 14.79
CA PRO A 10 6.42 21.28 14.71
C PRO A 10 5.45 20.20 15.23
N ASN A 11 4.47 20.57 16.06
CA ASN A 11 3.46 19.66 16.58
C ASN A 11 2.29 19.41 15.60
N VAL A 12 2.21 20.16 14.50
CA VAL A 12 1.14 20.04 13.51
C VAL A 12 1.56 19.04 12.43
N LYS A 13 0.88 17.89 12.42
CA LYS A 13 1.06 16.90 11.36
C LYS A 13 0.53 17.45 10.04
N THR A 14 1.38 17.42 9.01
CA THR A 14 1.08 18.00 7.70
C THR A 14 0.96 16.89 6.66
N PHE A 15 -0.25 16.71 6.13
CA PHE A 15 -0.56 15.72 5.09
C PHE A 15 -0.78 16.46 3.78
N VAL A 16 -0.05 16.09 2.73
CA VAL A 16 -0.05 16.81 1.45
C VAL A 16 -0.23 15.87 0.28
N ARG A 17 -0.87 16.39 -0.77
CA ARG A 17 -0.97 15.69 -2.05
C ARG A 17 0.22 16.08 -2.93
N ALA A 18 0.79 15.11 -3.62
CA ALA A 18 1.83 15.33 -4.59
C ALA A 18 1.36 14.94 -5.99
N HIS A 19 1.74 15.80 -6.94
CA HIS A 19 1.46 15.60 -8.35
C HIS A 19 2.28 14.44 -8.94
N ASP A 20 3.56 14.41 -8.58
CA ASP A 20 4.55 13.44 -9.05
C ASP A 20 5.53 13.08 -7.92
N VAL A 21 6.42 12.14 -8.22
CA VAL A 21 7.43 11.63 -7.29
C VAL A 21 8.40 12.72 -6.83
N VAL A 22 8.86 13.57 -7.75
CA VAL A 22 9.84 14.64 -7.47
C VAL A 22 9.23 15.69 -6.54
N HIS A 23 7.98 16.06 -6.79
CA HIS A 23 7.21 16.96 -5.95
C HIS A 23 7.00 16.37 -4.56
N GLY A 24 6.68 15.07 -4.48
CA GLY A 24 6.52 14.38 -3.21
C GLY A 24 7.80 14.37 -2.35
N LEU A 25 8.94 14.08 -2.98
CA LEU A 25 10.25 14.13 -2.31
C LEU A 25 10.58 15.54 -1.81
N ASN A 26 10.25 16.59 -2.58
CA ASN A 26 10.49 17.97 -2.16
C ASN A 26 9.57 18.40 -1.00
N LEU A 27 8.32 17.93 -0.98
CA LEU A 27 7.38 18.20 0.11
C LEU A 27 7.80 17.52 1.41
N GLU A 28 8.38 16.32 1.34
CA GLU A 28 8.92 15.63 2.51
C GLU A 28 10.20 16.29 3.02
N LYS A 29 11.13 16.68 2.16
CA LYS A 29 12.28 17.53 2.56
C LYS A 29 11.85 18.85 3.20
N ALA A 30 10.68 19.35 2.84
CA ALA A 30 10.08 20.53 3.47
C ALA A 30 9.39 20.22 4.82
N GLY A 31 9.33 18.97 5.27
CA GLY A 31 8.79 18.55 6.57
C GLY A 31 7.33 18.06 6.53
N ALA A 32 6.85 17.56 5.39
CA ALA A 32 5.56 16.87 5.35
C ALA A 32 5.59 15.57 6.16
N THR A 33 4.52 15.29 6.89
CA THR A 33 4.36 14.06 7.68
C THR A 33 4.02 12.85 6.80
N ALA A 34 3.19 13.06 5.79
CA ALA A 34 2.91 12.04 4.78
C ALA A 34 2.51 12.72 3.47
N VAL A 35 2.89 12.08 2.37
CA VAL A 35 2.61 12.55 1.02
C VAL A 35 1.75 11.52 0.31
N VAL A 36 0.64 11.98 -0.28
CA VAL A 36 -0.30 11.15 -1.03
C VAL A 36 -0.16 11.47 -2.52
N PRO A 37 0.16 10.50 -3.39
CA PRO A 37 0.15 10.74 -4.83
C PRO A 37 -1.29 10.94 -5.33
N GLU A 38 -1.55 12.06 -6.01
CA GLU A 38 -2.92 12.41 -6.44
C GLU A 38 -3.32 11.78 -7.76
N THR A 39 -2.34 11.42 -8.59
CA THR A 39 -2.54 10.92 -9.96
C THR A 39 -2.57 9.39 -10.05
N LEU A 40 -2.09 8.68 -9.02
CA LEU A 40 -1.95 7.22 -9.05
C LEU A 40 -3.29 6.50 -9.15
N GLU A 41 -4.21 6.74 -8.21
CA GLU A 41 -5.49 6.03 -8.17
C GLU A 41 -6.42 6.37 -9.36
N PRO A 42 -6.56 7.64 -9.79
CA PRO A 42 -7.31 7.96 -11.01
C PRO A 42 -6.74 7.29 -12.26
N SER A 43 -5.41 7.22 -12.39
CA SER A 43 -4.76 6.55 -13.52
C SER A 43 -4.96 5.04 -13.50
N LEU A 44 -4.93 4.42 -12.32
CA LEU A 44 -5.23 3.00 -12.14
C LEU A 44 -6.68 2.66 -12.47
N GLN A 45 -7.63 3.50 -12.06
CA GLN A 45 -9.04 3.33 -12.40
C GLN A 45 -9.27 3.45 -13.91
N LEU A 46 -8.59 4.39 -14.57
CA LEU A 46 -8.62 4.51 -16.03
C LEU A 46 -8.06 3.24 -16.69
N ALA A 47 -6.92 2.73 -16.23
CA ALA A 47 -6.35 1.48 -16.73
C ALA A 47 -7.31 0.30 -16.53
N ALA A 48 -7.95 0.19 -15.36
CA ALA A 48 -8.96 -0.85 -15.10
C ALA A 48 -10.14 -0.77 -16.08
N ALA A 49 -10.63 0.44 -16.37
CA ALA A 49 -11.71 0.66 -17.33
C ALA A 49 -11.29 0.29 -18.77
N VAL A 50 -10.05 0.55 -19.15
CA VAL A 50 -9.49 0.13 -20.45
C VAL A 50 -9.33 -1.39 -20.54
N LEU A 51 -8.83 -2.04 -19.49
CA LEU A 51 -8.67 -3.49 -19.43
C LEU A 51 -10.04 -4.21 -19.42
N ALA A 52 -11.05 -3.62 -18.78
CA ALA A 52 -12.42 -4.12 -18.82
C ALA A 52 -13.00 -4.10 -20.25
N GLN A 53 -12.70 -3.04 -21.02
CA GLN A 53 -13.07 -2.98 -22.44
C GLN A 53 -12.34 -4.02 -23.30
N ALA A 54 -11.11 -4.39 -22.93
CA ALA A 54 -10.34 -5.46 -23.56
C ALA A 54 -10.85 -6.88 -23.22
N LYS A 55 -11.98 -7.01 -22.50
CA LYS A 55 -12.64 -8.27 -22.10
C LYS A 55 -11.78 -9.17 -21.20
N LEU A 56 -10.83 -8.59 -20.46
CA LEU A 56 -10.12 -9.32 -19.41
C LEU A 56 -11.07 -9.62 -18.23
N PRO A 57 -10.89 -10.74 -17.53
CA PRO A 57 -11.72 -11.06 -16.37
C PRO A 57 -11.45 -10.08 -15.23
N THR A 58 -12.52 -9.64 -14.56
CA THR A 58 -12.45 -8.63 -13.48
C THR A 58 -11.49 -9.00 -12.36
N SER A 59 -11.34 -10.29 -12.06
CA SER A 59 -10.40 -10.79 -11.06
C SER A 59 -8.94 -10.56 -11.46
N GLU A 60 -8.59 -10.77 -12.73
CA GLU A 60 -7.24 -10.48 -13.23
C GLU A 60 -6.98 -8.97 -13.22
N ILE A 61 -7.95 -8.16 -13.64
CA ILE A 61 -7.84 -6.70 -13.61
C ILE A 61 -7.58 -6.22 -12.17
N ALA A 62 -8.36 -6.69 -11.21
CA ALA A 62 -8.18 -6.32 -9.80
C ALA A 62 -6.81 -6.73 -9.27
N ASN A 63 -6.35 -7.94 -9.60
CA ASN A 63 -5.02 -8.42 -9.21
C ASN A 63 -3.91 -7.58 -9.83
N THR A 64 -3.94 -7.32 -11.14
CA THR A 64 -2.93 -6.51 -11.83
C THR A 64 -2.88 -5.08 -11.29
N ILE A 65 -4.03 -4.46 -11.04
CA ILE A 65 -4.10 -3.11 -10.46
C ILE A 65 -3.54 -3.10 -9.02
N ASN A 66 -3.87 -4.10 -8.22
CA ASN A 66 -3.35 -4.20 -6.86
C ASN A 66 -1.84 -4.47 -6.82
N GLU A 67 -1.34 -5.32 -7.72
CA GLU A 67 0.09 -5.55 -7.91
C GLU A 67 0.81 -4.27 -8.31
N PHE A 68 0.27 -3.51 -9.27
CA PHE A 68 0.87 -2.24 -9.68
C PHE A 68 0.89 -1.24 -8.52
N ARG A 69 -0.22 -1.12 -7.78
CA ARG A 69 -0.30 -0.24 -6.60
C ARG A 69 0.77 -0.60 -5.58
N THR A 70 0.90 -1.89 -5.25
CA THR A 70 1.85 -2.36 -4.24
C THR A 70 3.30 -2.20 -4.71
N ARG A 71 3.59 -2.55 -5.97
CA ARG A 71 4.92 -2.43 -6.58
C ARG A 71 5.36 -0.97 -6.64
N HIS A 72 4.52 -0.08 -7.16
CA HIS A 72 4.84 1.33 -7.31
C HIS A 72 5.09 2.01 -5.95
N LEU A 73 4.30 1.66 -4.93
CA LEU A 73 4.54 2.14 -3.56
C LEU A 73 5.82 1.57 -2.94
N SER A 74 6.17 0.30 -3.24
CA SER A 74 7.41 -0.31 -2.79
C SER A 74 8.63 0.38 -3.39
N GLU A 75 8.64 0.62 -4.70
CA GLU A 75 9.70 1.35 -5.40
C GLU A 75 9.90 2.75 -4.82
N LEU A 76 8.80 3.45 -4.55
CA LEU A 76 8.83 4.75 -3.89
C LEU A 76 9.43 4.70 -2.49
N THR A 77 9.09 3.66 -1.72
CA THR A 77 9.63 3.42 -0.37
C THR A 77 11.13 3.11 -0.42
N GLU A 78 11.60 2.32 -1.38
CA GLU A 78 13.03 2.04 -1.57
C GLU A 78 13.82 3.28 -2.00
N LEU A 79 13.26 4.11 -2.90
CA LEU A 79 13.83 5.39 -3.29
C LEU A 79 13.96 6.35 -2.10
N CYS A 80 12.98 6.31 -1.19
CA CYS A 80 12.98 7.04 0.05
C CYS A 80 14.10 6.55 1.00
N GLU A 81 14.21 5.24 1.24
CA GLU A 81 15.26 4.66 2.09
C GLU A 81 16.66 4.99 1.56
N THR A 82 16.86 4.89 0.24
CA THR A 82 18.14 5.21 -0.42
C THR A 82 18.50 6.69 -0.31
N SER A 83 17.50 7.57 -0.30
CA SER A 83 17.70 9.02 -0.18
C SER A 83 17.77 9.52 1.26
N GLY A 84 17.68 8.62 2.26
CA GLY A 84 17.63 8.97 3.69
C GLY A 84 16.35 9.71 4.11
N SER A 85 15.35 9.66 3.24
CA SER A 85 14.01 10.22 3.42
C SER A 85 13.20 9.29 4.34
N SER A 86 12.21 9.83 5.05
CA SER A 86 11.32 9.06 5.94
C SER A 86 9.88 9.06 5.44
N LEU A 87 9.67 9.09 4.11
CA LEU A 87 8.34 8.96 3.50
C LEU A 87 7.62 7.70 4.00
N GLY A 88 6.64 7.94 4.87
CA GLY A 88 5.50 7.05 5.02
C GLY A 88 4.53 7.35 3.88
N TYR A 89 4.64 6.64 2.75
CA TYR A 89 3.70 6.74 1.61
C TYR A 89 2.31 6.17 1.93
N GLY A 90 1.76 6.47 3.12
CA GLY A 90 0.44 6.03 3.60
C GLY A 90 0.24 4.52 3.71
N PHE A 91 1.18 3.71 3.21
CA PHE A 91 1.13 2.27 3.18
C PHE A 91 1.99 1.76 4.31
N SER A 92 1.34 1.50 5.45
CA SER A 92 1.95 0.69 6.49
C SER A 92 2.42 -0.62 5.85
N ARG A 93 3.59 -1.14 6.24
CA ARG A 93 4.09 -2.46 5.80
C ARG A 93 3.12 -3.55 6.29
N MET A 94 1.95 -3.66 5.66
CA MET A 94 0.95 -4.65 5.98
C MET A 94 1.30 -5.90 5.17
N ASN A 95 1.96 -6.82 5.87
CA ASN A 95 2.01 -8.27 5.62
C ASN A 95 2.61 -8.73 4.28
N LYS A 96 3.89 -9.12 4.34
CA LYS A 96 4.29 -10.36 3.65
C LYS A 96 3.42 -11.50 4.22
N PRO A 97 2.75 -12.33 3.41
CA PRO A 97 2.17 -13.57 3.91
C PRO A 97 3.31 -14.40 4.51
N LYS A 98 3.15 -14.81 5.77
CA LYS A 98 4.06 -15.75 6.41
C LYS A 98 3.98 -17.06 5.60
N PRO A 99 5.09 -17.58 5.05
CA PRO A 99 5.04 -18.88 4.38
C PRO A 99 4.62 -19.92 5.41
N GLN A 100 3.46 -20.54 5.20
CA GLN A 100 3.01 -21.69 5.97
C GLN A 100 3.97 -22.83 5.65
N THR A 101 4.84 -23.17 6.59
CA THR A 101 5.53 -24.46 6.59
C THR A 101 4.48 -25.53 6.81
N TRP A 102 4.21 -26.28 5.75
CA TRP A 102 3.49 -27.54 5.81
C TRP A 102 4.45 -28.59 6.35
N ASP A 103 4.57 -28.70 7.67
CA ASP A 103 5.15 -29.90 8.26
C ASP A 103 4.04 -30.93 8.44
N ALA A 104 4.11 -31.95 7.59
CA ALA A 104 3.38 -33.19 7.74
C ALA A 104 3.93 -33.93 8.96
N SER A 105 3.08 -34.19 9.95
CA SER A 105 3.19 -35.39 10.77
C SER A 105 1.81 -35.79 11.26
N ASP A 106 1.49 -37.01 10.88
CA ASP A 106 0.30 -37.81 11.15
C ASP A 106 0.19 -38.17 12.65
N ASP A 107 -0.96 -38.76 13.00
CA ASP A 107 -1.36 -39.42 14.26
C ASP A 107 -2.36 -38.70 15.19
N ASN A 108 -3.63 -38.86 14.80
CA ASN A 108 -4.64 -39.65 15.53
C ASN A 108 -4.91 -39.36 17.02
N GLN A 109 -6.11 -38.84 17.33
CA GLN A 109 -7.05 -39.52 18.26
C GLN A 109 -8.46 -38.91 18.28
N ILE A 110 -9.40 -39.85 18.30
CA ILE A 110 -10.87 -39.82 18.29
C ILE A 110 -11.42 -39.36 19.64
N ILE A 111 -12.50 -38.56 19.70
CA ILE A 111 -13.73 -38.81 20.50
C ILE A 111 -14.84 -37.75 20.31
N GLU A 112 -16.07 -38.28 20.16
CA GLU A 112 -17.43 -37.77 20.49
C GLU A 112 -17.86 -36.36 20.02
N GLY A 113 -18.92 -36.18 19.23
CA GLY A 113 -20.22 -36.86 19.34
C GLY A 113 -21.30 -35.86 19.82
N GLY A 114 -21.38 -34.67 19.23
CA GLY A 114 -22.34 -33.62 19.61
C GLY A 114 -23.72 -33.86 19.01
N THR A 115 -24.60 -34.48 19.80
CA THR A 115 -26.05 -34.46 19.59
C THR A 115 -26.63 -33.16 20.16
N LEU A 116 -27.57 -32.53 19.45
CA LEU A 116 -28.72 -31.73 19.93
C LEU A 116 -29.41 -31.19 18.65
N ALA A 117 -30.43 -31.88 18.15
CA ALA A 117 -31.85 -31.84 18.55
C ALA A 117 -32.63 -30.69 17.89
N ILE A 118 -33.75 -31.13 17.30
CA ILE A 118 -34.75 -30.47 16.47
C ILE A 118 -35.42 -29.30 17.20
#